data_AF-A0A0S2DD26-F1
#
_entry.id   AF-A0A0S2DD26-F1
#
_cell.length_a   1.000
_cell.length_b   1.000
_cell.length_c   1.000
_cell.angle_alpha   90.00
_cell.angle_beta   90.00
_cell.angle_gamma   90.00
#
_symmetry.space_group_name_H-M   'P 1'
#
loop_
_entity.id
_entity.type
_entity.pdbx_description
1 polymer ?
#
loop_
_entity_poly.entity_id
_entity_poly.type
_entity_poly.pdbx_seq_one_letter_code
_entity_poly.pdbx_strand_id
1 'polypeptide(L)'
;MPTPAETLETLLADFERGNPSAGANLRSLIETTPELETRMLTAIGDGHLDKFKPLDPALRARGILGGFDSKDDSIALPIDVLEASGADPRKANTLRMVFGHEIEHSIHKTDIARTAESTKQEIARIAGSPSPHDYTDVLRNHNDNARLREANDQIAGFNVLAAHVRRENPDATPEQLNEKLYASAPQMRQYFDVGLDADGKQTYAPKPGLTIGANGQIAVNANNIEAMGTYFYDRNRYPELYTQRNLGEAYRAEQEAAKADPSRPTPEVKVDLQALKLPGLALPPGFSDSSPALAPPAPRAPPESAPRPAEPATRSPFLDPSARSPDEPSGNDRAYFQMVRDRLPEQVPDHAVAHAVLQAKRGGLEADQVDPGKIGLHDGKIWIGANTPGFHVSVDPKQAPPMEQVQRELQTLPSAQPAAPAVATEEVQSPGGRSR
;
A
#
# COMPACT_ATOMS: atom_id res chain seq x y z
N MET A 1 -36.86 10.47 16.87
CA MET A 1 -35.63 10.21 16.09
C MET A 1 -34.60 9.71 17.08
N PRO A 2 -33.92 8.58 16.84
CA PRO A 2 -32.82 8.15 17.68
C PRO A 2 -31.69 9.19 17.67
N THR A 3 -30.99 9.32 18.78
CA THR A 3 -29.76 10.11 18.89
C THR A 3 -28.61 9.42 18.13
N PRO A 4 -27.54 10.14 17.74
CA PRO A 4 -26.39 9.52 17.08
C PRO A 4 -25.78 8.35 17.88
N ALA A 5 -25.79 8.42 19.21
CA ALA A 5 -25.32 7.34 20.07
C ALA A 5 -26.24 6.10 20.02
N GLU A 6 -27.56 6.29 20.08
CA GLU A 6 -28.52 5.19 19.93
C GLU A 6 -28.44 4.54 18.54
N THR A 7 -28.20 5.35 17.50
CA THR A 7 -27.96 4.86 16.15
C THR A 7 -26.65 4.05 16.09
N LEU A 8 -25.53 4.58 16.60
CA LEU A 8 -24.25 3.86 16.64
C LEU A 8 -24.39 2.49 17.33
N GLU A 9 -25.09 2.45 18.47
CA GLU A 9 -25.38 1.20 19.17
C GLU A 9 -26.18 0.21 18.33
N THR A 10 -27.16 0.70 17.57
CA THR A 10 -27.93 -0.13 16.64
C THR A 10 -27.04 -0.67 15.52
N LEU A 11 -26.17 0.14 14.94
CA LEU A 11 -25.24 -0.29 13.88
C LEU A 11 -24.27 -1.37 14.37
N LEU A 12 -23.74 -1.20 15.58
CA LEU A 12 -22.85 -2.19 16.21
C LEU A 12 -23.58 -3.49 16.51
N ALA A 13 -24.78 -3.41 17.09
CA ALA A 13 -25.60 -4.58 17.38
C ALA A 13 -25.98 -5.36 16.10
N ASP A 14 -26.30 -4.66 15.01
CA ASP A 14 -26.62 -5.29 13.74
C ASP A 14 -25.41 -5.97 13.09
N PHE A 15 -24.24 -5.32 13.13
CA PHE A 15 -23.01 -5.91 12.62
C PHE A 15 -22.57 -7.13 13.44
N GLU A 16 -22.64 -7.04 14.77
CA GLU A 16 -22.32 -8.11 15.71
C GLU A 16 -23.25 -9.31 15.57
N ARG A 17 -24.56 -9.09 15.35
CA ARG A 17 -25.50 -10.19 15.08
C ARG A 17 -25.12 -11.00 13.85
N GLY A 18 -24.59 -10.36 12.82
CA GLY A 18 -24.10 -11.02 11.62
C GLY A 18 -22.70 -11.61 11.75
N ASN A 19 -21.88 -11.08 12.67
CA ASN A 19 -20.47 -11.42 12.83
C ASN A 19 -20.06 -11.38 14.33
N PRO A 20 -20.45 -12.36 15.16
CA PRO A 20 -20.39 -12.21 16.62
C PRO A 20 -19.02 -11.83 17.19
N SER A 21 -17.96 -12.57 16.84
CA SER A 21 -16.60 -12.29 17.32
C SER A 21 -16.07 -10.96 16.79
N ALA A 22 -16.20 -10.74 15.48
CA ALA A 22 -15.73 -9.51 14.83
C ALA A 22 -16.47 -8.25 15.33
N GLY A 23 -17.78 -8.36 15.58
CA GLY A 23 -18.60 -7.25 16.07
C GLY A 23 -18.35 -6.91 17.53
N ALA A 24 -18.15 -7.91 18.39
CA ALA A 24 -17.72 -7.67 19.77
C ALA A 24 -16.35 -6.96 19.80
N ASN A 25 -15.41 -7.39 18.95
CA ASN A 25 -14.10 -6.73 18.84
C ASN A 25 -14.21 -5.31 18.25
N LEU A 26 -15.08 -5.09 17.26
CA LEU A 26 -15.37 -3.76 16.71
C LEU A 26 -15.89 -2.80 17.78
N ARG A 27 -16.88 -3.25 18.58
CA ARG A 27 -17.43 -2.50 19.70
C ARG A 27 -16.34 -2.12 20.69
N SER A 28 -15.56 -3.09 21.14
CA SER A 28 -14.43 -2.86 22.05
C SER A 28 -13.39 -1.89 21.47
N LEU A 29 -13.12 -1.97 20.17
CA LEU A 29 -12.20 -1.05 19.48
C LEU A 29 -12.68 0.40 19.56
N ILE A 30 -13.97 0.64 19.34
CA ILE A 30 -14.57 1.98 19.37
C ILE A 30 -14.61 2.51 20.81
N GLU A 31 -15.07 1.71 21.77
CA GLU A 31 -15.12 2.09 23.20
C GLU A 31 -13.74 2.46 23.76
N THR A 32 -12.68 1.80 23.29
CA THR A 32 -11.30 2.09 23.70
C THR A 32 -10.63 3.22 22.89
N THR A 33 -11.35 3.81 21.94
CA THR A 33 -10.84 4.85 21.01
C THR A 33 -11.81 6.04 20.92
N PRO A 34 -11.86 6.92 21.94
CA PRO A 34 -12.84 8.01 22.00
C PRO A 34 -12.80 8.99 20.81
N GLU A 35 -11.63 9.19 20.20
CA GLU A 35 -11.49 10.03 19.00
C GLU A 35 -12.20 9.43 17.80
N LEU A 36 -12.22 8.10 17.70
CA LEU A 36 -12.95 7.39 16.67
C LEU A 36 -14.46 7.44 16.93
N GLU A 37 -14.88 7.18 18.16
CA GLU A 37 -16.28 7.27 18.58
C GLU A 37 -16.86 8.66 18.28
N THR A 38 -16.14 9.73 18.65
CA THR A 38 -16.57 11.12 18.40
C THR A 38 -16.78 11.40 16.91
N ARG A 39 -15.88 10.91 16.04
CA ARG A 39 -16.01 11.05 14.58
C ARG A 39 -17.19 10.25 14.04
N MET A 40 -17.41 9.03 14.54
CA MET A 40 -18.58 8.21 14.17
C MET A 40 -19.89 8.88 14.56
N LEU A 41 -19.99 9.41 15.77
CA LEU A 41 -21.18 10.14 16.22
C LEU A 41 -21.44 11.38 15.37
N THR A 42 -20.38 12.07 14.92
CA THR A 42 -20.49 13.21 13.99
C THR A 42 -21.03 12.74 12.63
N ALA A 43 -20.41 11.72 12.02
CA ALA A 43 -20.85 11.19 10.74
C ALA A 43 -22.30 10.67 10.76
N ILE A 44 -22.71 10.02 11.85
CA ILE A 44 -24.10 9.57 12.04
C ILE A 44 -25.03 10.77 12.22
N GLY A 45 -24.63 11.78 13.00
CA GLY A 45 -25.40 13.01 13.19
C GLY A 45 -25.65 13.78 11.89
N ASP A 46 -24.68 13.74 10.98
CA ASP A 46 -24.75 14.34 9.64
C ASP A 46 -25.48 13.45 8.62
N GLY A 47 -25.84 12.22 8.97
CA GLY A 47 -26.49 11.26 8.07
C GLY A 47 -25.56 10.69 7.00
N HIS A 48 -24.27 10.56 7.31
CA HIS A 48 -23.22 10.07 6.41
C HIS A 48 -22.72 8.66 6.78
N LEU A 49 -23.24 8.04 7.84
CA LEU A 49 -22.93 6.68 8.23
C LEU A 49 -24.18 5.96 8.73
N ASP A 50 -24.60 4.94 7.99
CA ASP A 50 -25.81 4.17 8.24
C ASP A 50 -25.54 2.68 8.47
N LYS A 51 -24.32 2.19 8.18
CA LYS A 51 -24.05 0.74 8.29
C LYS A 51 -22.57 0.36 8.39
N PHE A 52 -22.29 -0.73 9.12
CA PHE A 52 -21.07 -1.51 8.96
C PHE A 52 -21.35 -2.78 8.16
N LYS A 53 -20.44 -3.15 7.24
CA LYS A 53 -20.55 -4.39 6.45
C LYS A 53 -19.22 -5.13 6.37
N PRO A 54 -19.22 -6.46 6.19
CA PRO A 54 -18.00 -7.19 5.87
C PRO A 54 -17.38 -6.65 4.57
N LEU A 55 -16.05 -6.52 4.54
CA LEU A 55 -15.30 -6.24 3.33
C LEU A 55 -15.40 -7.42 2.37
N ASP A 56 -15.59 -7.12 1.08
CA ASP A 56 -15.64 -8.13 0.03
C ASP A 56 -14.36 -9.01 0.06
N PRO A 57 -14.50 -10.36 0.11
CA PRO A 57 -13.33 -11.24 0.19
C PRO A 57 -12.33 -11.11 -0.96
N ALA A 58 -12.79 -10.75 -2.17
CA ALA A 58 -11.90 -10.51 -3.31
C ALA A 58 -11.13 -9.19 -3.14
N LEU A 59 -11.75 -8.15 -2.57
CA LEU A 59 -11.04 -6.92 -2.17
C LEU A 59 -10.06 -7.19 -1.02
N ARG A 60 -10.44 -8.03 -0.04
CA ARG A 60 -9.56 -8.42 1.06
C ARG A 60 -8.38 -9.26 0.61
N ALA A 61 -8.58 -10.22 -0.29
CA ALA A 61 -7.51 -10.99 -0.93
C ALA A 61 -6.58 -10.07 -1.72
N ARG A 62 -7.14 -8.96 -2.22
CA ARG A 62 -6.43 -7.83 -2.80
C ARG A 62 -5.85 -6.85 -1.77
N GLY A 63 -5.73 -7.23 -0.50
CA GLY A 63 -5.00 -6.45 0.49
C GLY A 63 -5.69 -5.17 0.98
N ILE A 64 -6.91 -4.91 0.54
CA ILE A 64 -7.71 -3.79 1.04
C ILE A 64 -8.07 -4.06 2.51
N LEU A 65 -7.97 -3.02 3.34
CA LEU A 65 -8.13 -3.12 4.79
C LEU A 65 -9.35 -2.37 5.32
N GLY A 66 -10.10 -1.71 4.43
CA GLY A 66 -11.29 -0.92 4.74
C GLY A 66 -11.83 -0.27 3.47
N GLY A 67 -13.02 0.30 3.57
CA GLY A 67 -13.55 1.14 2.51
C GLY A 67 -14.88 1.77 2.88
N PHE A 68 -15.01 3.07 2.66
CA PHE A 68 -16.29 3.77 2.69
C PHE A 68 -17.04 3.67 1.36
N ASP A 69 -18.33 3.34 1.41
CA ASP A 69 -19.22 3.30 0.26
C ASP A 69 -20.27 4.41 0.36
N SER A 70 -20.05 5.47 -0.40
CA SER A 70 -20.96 6.63 -0.46
C SER A 70 -22.36 6.33 -1.00
N LYS A 71 -22.61 5.17 -1.61
CA LYS A 71 -23.93 4.84 -2.18
C LYS A 71 -24.92 4.37 -1.12
N ASP A 72 -24.43 3.68 -0.10
CA ASP A 72 -25.24 3.09 0.97
C ASP A 72 -24.76 3.50 2.37
N ASP A 73 -23.90 4.52 2.44
CA ASP A 73 -23.39 5.13 3.68
C ASP A 73 -22.79 4.10 4.63
N SER A 74 -21.99 3.19 4.07
CA SER A 74 -21.44 2.08 4.82
C SER A 74 -19.92 2.07 4.87
N ILE A 75 -19.38 1.58 5.99
CA ILE A 75 -17.96 1.25 6.11
C ILE A 75 -17.81 -0.28 6.04
N ALA A 76 -17.03 -0.73 5.07
CA ALA A 76 -16.69 -2.12 4.82
C ALA A 76 -15.43 -2.52 5.60
N LEU A 77 -15.48 -3.67 6.27
CA LEU A 77 -14.54 -4.07 7.32
C LEU A 77 -13.95 -5.47 7.14
N PRO A 78 -12.62 -5.65 7.25
CA PRO A 78 -11.99 -6.96 7.14
C PRO A 78 -12.27 -7.83 8.37
N ILE A 79 -13.14 -8.83 8.21
CA ILE A 79 -13.57 -9.74 9.29
C ILE A 79 -12.38 -10.46 9.93
N ASP A 80 -11.43 -10.96 9.12
CA ASP A 80 -10.25 -11.67 9.61
C ASP A 80 -9.35 -10.80 10.52
N VAL A 81 -9.25 -9.50 10.21
CA VAL A 81 -8.47 -8.55 11.01
C VAL A 81 -9.23 -8.18 12.27
N LEU A 82 -10.56 -8.00 12.19
CA LEU A 82 -11.42 -7.75 13.35
C LEU A 82 -11.39 -8.91 14.34
N GLU A 83 -11.52 -10.15 13.88
CA GLU A 83 -11.43 -11.34 14.74
C GLU A 83 -10.06 -11.44 15.42
N ALA A 84 -8.97 -11.19 14.68
CA ALA A 84 -7.62 -11.20 15.24
C ALA A 84 -7.33 -10.03 16.21
N SER A 85 -8.07 -8.92 16.10
CA SER A 85 -7.79 -7.69 16.87
C SER A 85 -7.98 -7.84 18.37
N GLY A 86 -8.81 -8.78 18.83
CA GLY A 86 -8.97 -9.07 20.27
C GLY A 86 -7.73 -9.71 20.91
N ALA A 87 -6.84 -10.31 20.11
CA ALA A 87 -5.63 -10.97 20.60
C ALA A 87 -4.33 -10.29 20.11
N ASP A 88 -4.36 -9.57 18.98
CA ASP A 88 -3.21 -8.86 18.43
C ASP A 88 -3.43 -7.34 18.45
N PRO A 89 -2.79 -6.60 19.38
CA PRO A 89 -2.86 -5.14 19.44
C PRO A 89 -2.45 -4.44 18.15
N ARG A 90 -1.57 -5.03 17.32
CA ARG A 90 -1.17 -4.43 16.04
C ARG A 90 -2.29 -4.51 15.00
N LYS A 91 -3.13 -5.54 15.06
CA LYS A 91 -4.34 -5.65 14.23
C LYS A 91 -5.41 -4.66 14.68
N ALA A 92 -5.61 -4.51 15.99
CA ALA A 92 -6.46 -3.45 16.54
C ALA A 92 -5.98 -2.05 16.11
N ASN A 93 -4.69 -1.77 16.19
CA ASN A 93 -4.12 -0.49 15.78
C ASN A 93 -4.21 -0.24 14.27
N THR A 94 -4.04 -1.29 13.46
CA THR A 94 -4.33 -1.22 12.01
C THR A 94 -5.76 -0.76 11.78
N LEU A 95 -6.73 -1.34 12.48
CA LEU A 95 -8.14 -0.97 12.36
C LEU A 95 -8.41 0.45 12.83
N ARG A 96 -7.83 0.90 13.96
CA ARG A 96 -7.96 2.29 14.44
C ARG A 96 -7.56 3.30 13.37
N MET A 97 -6.42 3.04 12.72
CA MET A 97 -5.88 3.91 11.68
C MET A 97 -6.76 3.89 10.41
N VAL A 98 -7.11 2.69 9.93
CA VAL A 98 -7.96 2.56 8.73
C VAL A 98 -9.33 3.16 8.97
N PHE A 99 -9.95 2.90 10.11
CA PHE A 99 -11.25 3.47 10.44
C PHE A 99 -11.24 4.99 10.60
N GLY A 100 -10.20 5.54 11.22
CA GLY A 100 -10.06 6.99 11.27
C GLY A 100 -9.93 7.61 9.89
N HIS A 101 -9.43 6.87 8.90
CA HIS A 101 -9.41 7.27 7.50
C HIS A 101 -10.79 7.11 6.82
N GLU A 102 -11.42 5.93 6.92
CA GLU A 102 -12.71 5.67 6.26
C GLU A 102 -13.85 6.54 6.80
N ILE A 103 -13.84 6.87 8.10
CA ILE A 103 -14.85 7.78 8.65
C ILE A 103 -14.67 9.20 8.10
N GLU A 104 -13.45 9.59 7.75
CA GLU A 104 -13.19 10.91 7.17
C GLU A 104 -13.74 11.02 5.74
N HIS A 105 -13.70 9.93 4.97
CA HIS A 105 -14.43 9.85 3.70
C HIS A 105 -15.93 10.08 3.88
N SER A 106 -16.54 9.56 4.95
CA SER A 106 -17.97 9.77 5.23
C SER A 106 -18.28 11.24 5.53
N ILE A 107 -17.46 11.88 6.36
CA ILE A 107 -17.60 13.30 6.70
C ILE A 107 -17.46 14.18 5.45
N HIS A 108 -16.56 13.82 4.54
CA HIS A 108 -16.32 14.54 3.27
C HIS A 108 -17.19 14.04 2.09
N LYS A 109 -18.19 13.17 2.32
CA LYS A 109 -18.99 12.53 1.26
C LYS A 109 -19.56 13.53 0.24
N THR A 110 -20.10 14.64 0.71
CA THR A 110 -20.73 15.65 -0.15
C THR A 110 -19.74 16.28 -1.13
N ASP A 111 -18.51 16.57 -0.69
CA ASP A 111 -17.47 17.14 -1.56
C ASP A 111 -16.88 16.09 -2.51
N ILE A 112 -16.77 14.82 -2.06
CA ILE A 112 -16.40 13.69 -2.93
C ILE A 112 -17.41 13.54 -4.07
N ALA A 113 -18.71 13.53 -3.75
CA ALA A 113 -19.77 13.40 -4.74
C ALA A 113 -19.77 14.56 -5.73
N ARG A 114 -19.60 15.80 -5.25
CA ARG A 114 -19.50 17.00 -6.10
C ARG A 114 -18.33 16.91 -7.07
N THR A 115 -17.16 16.50 -6.59
CA THR A 115 -15.94 16.39 -7.41
C THR A 115 -16.06 15.28 -8.45
N ALA A 116 -16.63 14.13 -8.07
CA ALA A 116 -16.87 13.01 -8.99
C ALA A 116 -17.85 13.41 -10.10
N GLU A 117 -18.95 14.09 -9.76
CA GLU A 117 -19.93 14.55 -10.74
C GLU A 117 -19.34 15.61 -11.67
N SER A 118 -18.58 16.58 -11.14
CA SER A 118 -17.89 17.57 -11.97
C SER A 118 -16.89 16.94 -12.95
N THR A 119 -16.12 15.94 -12.50
CA THR A 119 -15.20 15.18 -13.35
C THR A 119 -15.97 14.45 -14.47
N LYS A 120 -17.08 13.79 -14.12
CA LYS A 120 -17.93 13.07 -15.07
C LYS A 120 -18.55 14.00 -16.12
N GLN A 121 -19.04 15.16 -15.69
CA GLN A 121 -19.60 16.18 -16.60
C GLN A 121 -18.56 16.72 -17.56
N GLU A 122 -17.34 16.99 -17.07
CA GLU A 122 -16.26 17.47 -17.92
C GLU A 122 -15.79 16.42 -18.93
N ILE A 123 -15.70 15.15 -18.50
CA ILE A 123 -15.44 14.02 -19.41
C ILE A 123 -16.50 13.95 -20.51
N ALA A 124 -17.79 14.01 -20.16
CA ALA A 124 -18.88 13.97 -21.13
C ALA A 124 -18.86 15.20 -22.07
N ARG A 125 -18.49 16.38 -21.55
CA ARG A 125 -18.33 17.61 -22.34
C ARG A 125 -17.22 17.45 -23.38
N ILE A 126 -16.07 16.90 -23.00
CA ILE A 126 -14.95 16.63 -23.93
C ILE A 126 -15.39 15.61 -25.00
N ALA A 127 -16.01 14.50 -24.60
CA ALA A 127 -16.47 13.45 -25.53
C ALA A 127 -17.50 13.96 -26.56
N GLY A 128 -18.30 14.96 -26.20
CA GLY A 128 -19.29 15.60 -27.08
C GLY A 128 -18.78 16.80 -27.87
N SER A 129 -17.51 17.18 -27.72
CA SER A 129 -16.92 18.33 -28.41
C SER A 129 -16.34 17.98 -29.79
N PRO A 130 -15.93 18.95 -30.62
CA PRO A 130 -15.16 18.66 -31.81
C PRO A 130 -13.76 18.11 -31.49
N SER A 131 -13.27 17.17 -32.31
CA SER A 131 -11.88 16.66 -32.24
C SER A 131 -10.84 17.79 -32.33
N PRO A 132 -9.68 17.69 -31.64
CA PRO A 132 -9.23 16.58 -30.79
C PRO A 132 -9.81 16.61 -29.37
N HIS A 133 -9.96 15.43 -28.77
CA HIS A 133 -10.37 15.25 -27.38
C HIS A 133 -9.13 15.03 -26.51
N ASP A 134 -8.87 15.94 -25.59
CA ASP A 134 -7.74 15.85 -24.65
C ASP A 134 -8.27 15.75 -23.22
N TYR A 135 -8.01 14.62 -22.57
CA TYR A 135 -8.46 14.35 -21.20
C TYR A 135 -7.41 14.71 -20.14
N THR A 136 -6.25 15.23 -20.52
CA THR A 136 -5.12 15.48 -19.60
C THR A 136 -5.53 16.33 -18.40
N ASP A 137 -6.15 17.49 -18.64
CA ASP A 137 -6.41 18.45 -17.57
C ASP A 137 -7.52 17.98 -16.63
N VAL A 138 -8.57 17.33 -17.14
CA VAL A 138 -9.62 16.77 -16.28
C VAL A 138 -9.09 15.64 -15.39
N LEU A 139 -8.18 14.80 -15.92
CA LEU A 139 -7.54 13.74 -15.13
C LEU A 139 -6.55 14.30 -14.10
N ARG A 140 -5.78 15.33 -14.46
CA ARG A 140 -4.87 16.04 -13.56
C ARG A 140 -5.65 16.66 -12.40
N ASN A 141 -6.68 17.45 -12.71
CA ASN A 141 -7.49 18.14 -11.72
C ASN A 141 -8.16 17.16 -10.75
N HIS A 142 -8.64 16.01 -11.26
CA HIS A 142 -9.18 14.99 -10.38
C HIS A 142 -8.13 14.41 -9.43
N ASN A 143 -6.94 14.07 -9.93
CA ASN A 143 -5.86 13.53 -9.11
C ASN A 143 -5.36 14.53 -8.08
N ASP A 144 -5.20 15.79 -8.43
CA ASP A 144 -4.72 16.82 -7.49
C ASP A 144 -5.72 17.00 -6.33
N ASN A 145 -7.02 17.05 -6.64
CA ASN A 145 -8.07 17.12 -5.61
C ASN A 145 -8.13 15.84 -4.77
N ALA A 146 -8.04 14.67 -5.39
CA ALA A 146 -8.02 13.41 -4.68
C ALA A 146 -6.80 13.29 -3.76
N ARG A 147 -5.62 13.71 -4.21
CA ARG A 147 -4.39 13.69 -3.42
C ARG A 147 -4.50 14.51 -2.14
N LEU A 148 -5.05 15.72 -2.23
CA LEU A 148 -5.26 16.58 -1.06
C LEU A 148 -6.23 15.94 -0.06
N ARG A 149 -7.34 15.39 -0.56
CA ARG A 149 -8.36 14.74 0.27
C ARG A 149 -7.81 13.48 0.96
N GLU A 150 -7.25 12.55 0.20
CA GLU A 150 -6.68 11.29 0.72
C GLU A 150 -5.57 11.55 1.75
N ALA A 151 -4.75 12.59 1.52
CA ALA A 151 -3.76 13.02 2.50
C ALA A 151 -4.41 13.52 3.80
N ASN A 152 -5.49 14.29 3.71
CA ASN A 152 -6.24 14.74 4.89
C ASN A 152 -6.89 13.57 5.64
N ASP A 153 -7.58 12.69 4.91
CA ASP A 153 -8.25 11.51 5.47
C ASP A 153 -7.22 10.58 6.14
N GLN A 154 -6.03 10.45 5.55
CA GLN A 154 -4.93 9.70 6.15
C GLN A 154 -4.35 10.37 7.41
N ILE A 155 -4.28 11.70 7.47
CA ILE A 155 -3.92 12.41 8.70
C ILE A 155 -4.95 12.14 9.80
N ALA A 156 -6.26 12.09 9.47
CA ALA A 156 -7.30 11.73 10.42
C ALA A 156 -7.09 10.31 10.98
N GLY A 157 -6.87 9.32 10.10
CA GLY A 157 -6.53 7.95 10.48
C GLY A 157 -5.28 7.84 11.36
N PHE A 158 -4.19 8.51 10.95
CA PHE A 158 -2.96 8.58 11.72
C PHE A 158 -3.22 9.17 13.13
N ASN A 159 -3.98 10.26 13.21
CA ASN A 159 -4.23 10.97 14.46
C ASN A 159 -5.12 10.19 15.44
N VAL A 160 -6.04 9.36 14.94
CA VAL A 160 -6.83 8.43 15.76
C VAL A 160 -5.90 7.40 16.44
N LEU A 161 -5.01 6.77 15.66
CA LEU A 161 -4.04 5.83 16.23
C LEU A 161 -3.05 6.54 17.17
N ALA A 162 -2.56 7.73 16.79
CA ALA A 162 -1.61 8.47 17.59
C ALA A 162 -2.17 8.90 18.94
N ALA A 163 -3.44 9.32 18.98
CA ALA A 163 -4.12 9.65 20.23
C ALA A 163 -4.24 8.42 21.15
N HIS A 164 -4.56 7.25 20.59
CA HIS A 164 -4.55 5.99 21.33
C HIS A 164 -3.17 5.65 21.90
N VAL A 165 -2.11 5.72 21.07
CA VAL A 165 -0.74 5.44 21.53
C VAL A 165 -0.29 6.43 22.62
N ARG A 166 -0.64 7.72 22.51
CA ARG A 166 -0.36 8.72 23.55
C ARG A 166 -1.12 8.43 24.84
N ARG A 167 -2.39 8.00 24.80
CA ARG A 167 -3.14 7.60 26.01
C ARG A 167 -2.49 6.43 26.74
N GLU A 168 -2.05 5.42 26.00
CA GLU A 168 -1.33 4.26 26.56
C GLU A 168 0.05 4.63 27.09
N ASN A 169 0.59 5.80 26.73
CA ASN A 169 1.94 6.23 27.04
C ASN A 169 1.98 7.73 27.39
N PRO A 170 1.32 8.15 28.48
CA PRO A 170 1.10 9.57 28.77
C PRO A 170 2.42 10.34 28.94
N ASP A 171 3.42 9.71 29.55
CA ASP A 171 4.71 10.34 29.88
C ASP A 171 5.79 10.16 28.81
N ALA A 172 5.48 9.53 27.67
CA ALA A 172 6.47 9.30 26.63
C ALA A 172 7.03 10.61 26.05
N THR A 173 8.36 10.68 25.90
CA THR A 173 9.01 11.77 25.16
C THR A 173 8.61 11.70 23.67
N PRO A 174 8.81 12.78 22.89
CA PRO A 174 8.54 12.75 21.44
C PRO A 174 9.26 11.60 20.71
N GLU A 175 10.51 11.32 21.07
CA GLU A 175 11.32 10.26 20.46
C GLU A 175 10.76 8.87 20.79
N GLN A 176 10.38 8.65 22.06
CA GLN A 176 9.73 7.41 22.50
C GLN A 176 8.36 7.24 21.84
N LEU A 177 7.65 8.33 21.59
CA LEU A 177 6.36 8.27 20.92
C LEU A 177 6.52 7.90 19.44
N ASN A 178 7.53 8.43 18.75
CA ASN A 178 7.85 8.03 17.37
C ASN A 178 8.18 6.54 17.27
N GLU A 179 8.99 6.01 18.20
CA GLU A 179 9.28 4.57 18.29
C GLU A 179 8.00 3.75 18.46
N LYS A 180 7.13 4.15 19.40
CA LYS A 180 5.86 3.45 19.67
C LYS A 180 4.91 3.53 18.47
N LEU A 181 4.81 4.68 17.82
CA LEU A 181 4.01 4.88 16.61
C LEU A 181 4.52 3.98 15.48
N TYR A 182 5.83 3.97 15.22
CA TYR A 182 6.45 3.10 14.22
C TYR A 182 6.15 1.61 14.46
N ALA A 183 6.20 1.17 15.73
CA ALA A 183 5.94 -0.22 16.11
C ALA A 183 4.45 -0.59 16.19
N SER A 184 3.56 0.40 16.29
CA SER A 184 2.14 0.20 16.62
C SER A 184 1.34 -0.52 15.52
N ALA A 185 1.66 -0.28 14.25
CA ALA A 185 1.02 -0.92 13.10
C ALA A 185 1.97 -0.92 11.88
N PRO A 186 1.92 -1.95 11.00
CA PRO A 186 2.76 -1.99 9.80
C PRO A 186 2.65 -0.74 8.90
N GLN A 187 1.47 -0.15 8.81
CA GLN A 187 1.17 1.03 8.00
C GLN A 187 1.87 2.29 8.51
N MET A 188 2.25 2.34 9.79
CA MET A 188 2.97 3.48 10.36
C MET A 188 4.40 3.57 9.85
N ARG A 189 5.00 2.44 9.46
CA ARG A 189 6.40 2.38 9.03
C ARG A 189 6.72 3.30 7.84
N GLN A 190 5.75 3.55 6.97
CA GLN A 190 5.95 4.40 5.80
C GLN A 190 6.17 5.88 6.13
N TYR A 191 5.96 6.30 7.39
CA TYR A 191 6.10 7.70 7.84
C TYR A 191 7.37 7.99 8.63
N PHE A 192 8.19 6.98 8.89
CA PHE A 192 9.43 7.14 9.65
C PHE A 192 10.64 6.67 8.85
N ASP A 193 11.77 7.34 9.09
CA ASP A 193 13.10 6.85 8.79
C ASP A 193 13.69 6.21 10.05
N VAL A 194 14.36 5.07 9.86
CA VAL A 194 15.03 4.33 10.94
C VAL A 194 16.52 4.57 10.82
N GLY A 195 17.10 5.19 11.85
CA GLY A 195 18.53 5.44 11.97
C GLY A 195 19.14 4.73 13.18
N LEU A 196 20.40 5.03 13.45
CA LEU A 196 21.10 4.66 14.67
C LEU A 196 21.65 5.93 15.33
N ASP A 197 21.57 6.01 16.67
CA ASP A 197 22.29 7.03 17.43
C ASP A 197 23.76 6.66 17.64
N ALA A 198 24.49 7.50 18.39
CA ALA A 198 25.91 7.33 18.66
C ALA A 198 26.24 6.03 19.43
N ASP A 199 25.27 5.49 20.17
CA ASP A 199 25.41 4.26 20.95
C ASP A 199 24.94 3.03 20.17
N GLY A 200 24.54 3.21 18.90
CA GLY A 200 24.04 2.14 18.04
C GLY A 200 22.60 1.72 18.33
N LYS A 201 21.83 2.53 19.07
CA LYS A 201 20.40 2.28 19.32
C LYS A 201 19.57 2.83 18.16
N GLN A 202 18.51 2.12 17.79
CA GLN A 202 17.59 2.58 16.74
C GLN A 202 16.91 3.91 17.12
N THR A 203 16.85 4.80 16.16
CA THR A 203 16.13 6.07 16.24
C THR A 203 15.06 6.13 15.14
N TYR A 204 13.95 6.80 15.44
CA TYR A 204 12.79 6.88 14.55
C TYR A 204 12.46 8.35 14.31
N ALA A 205 12.80 8.84 13.14
CA ALA A 205 12.55 10.23 12.74
C ALA A 205 11.35 10.27 11.79
N PRO A 206 10.42 11.22 11.92
CA PRO A 206 9.41 11.45 10.89
C PRO A 206 10.10 11.75 9.56
N LYS A 207 9.54 11.23 8.46
CA LYS A 207 10.12 11.45 7.13
C LYS A 207 10.13 12.94 6.74
N PRO A 208 11.03 13.36 5.83
CA PRO A 208 11.16 14.76 5.41
C PRO A 208 9.82 15.42 5.06
N GLY A 209 9.61 16.64 5.58
CA GLY A 209 8.39 17.41 5.38
C GLY A 209 7.22 17.04 6.31
N LEU A 210 7.29 15.90 7.00
CA LEU A 210 6.27 15.49 7.97
C LEU A 210 6.63 15.99 9.38
N THR A 211 5.73 16.75 9.99
CA THR A 211 5.89 17.22 11.37
C THR A 211 4.87 16.52 12.28
N ILE A 212 5.39 15.70 13.19
CA ILE A 212 4.63 15.09 14.27
C ILE A 212 4.79 15.97 15.51
N GLY A 213 3.69 16.45 16.06
CA GLY A 213 3.67 17.28 17.27
C GLY A 213 4.10 16.50 18.52
N ALA A 214 4.38 17.22 19.61
CA ALA A 214 4.78 16.59 20.87
C ALA A 214 3.74 15.58 21.40
N ASN A 215 2.46 15.77 21.09
CA ASN A 215 1.39 14.84 21.43
C ASN A 215 1.31 13.60 20.50
N GLY A 216 2.17 13.50 19.49
CA GLY A 216 2.19 12.43 18.50
C GLY A 216 1.28 12.64 17.31
N GLN A 217 0.52 13.74 17.25
CA GLN A 217 -0.43 14.00 16.18
C GLN A 217 0.16 14.92 15.12
N ILE A 218 -0.37 14.82 13.90
CA ILE A 218 -0.01 15.63 12.75
C ILE A 218 -1.08 16.71 12.57
N ALA A 219 -0.66 17.97 12.53
CA ALA A 219 -1.55 19.08 12.20
C ALA A 219 -1.89 19.11 10.71
N VAL A 220 -3.13 19.42 10.35
CA VAL A 220 -3.55 19.63 8.96
C VAL A 220 -3.03 20.99 8.48
N ASN A 221 -1.96 20.98 7.69
CA ASN A 221 -1.38 22.17 7.06
C ASN A 221 -0.73 21.78 5.72
N ALA A 222 -0.37 22.77 4.90
CA ALA A 222 0.15 22.54 3.55
C ALA A 222 1.37 21.61 3.52
N ASN A 223 2.33 21.75 4.44
CA ASN A 223 3.54 20.93 4.47
C ASN A 223 3.23 19.47 4.82
N ASN A 224 2.39 19.25 5.84
CA ASN A 224 2.00 17.90 6.26
C ASN A 224 1.11 17.22 5.23
N ILE A 225 0.22 17.95 4.57
CA ILE A 225 -0.61 17.43 3.47
C ILE A 225 0.27 17.01 2.29
N GLU A 226 1.27 17.81 1.93
CA GLU A 226 2.21 17.45 0.86
C GLU A 226 3.05 16.21 1.20
N ALA A 227 3.57 16.15 2.42
CA ALA A 227 4.33 14.99 2.90
C ALA A 227 3.45 13.72 2.95
N MET A 228 2.22 13.85 3.45
CA MET A 228 1.26 12.73 3.47
C MET A 228 0.86 12.31 2.06
N GLY A 229 0.65 13.26 1.15
CA GLY A 229 0.43 12.99 -0.28
C GLY A 229 1.58 12.17 -0.88
N THR A 230 2.83 12.50 -0.55
CA THR A 230 4.00 11.76 -1.02
C THR A 230 4.07 10.34 -0.42
N TYR A 231 4.00 10.22 0.90
CA TYR A 231 4.26 8.94 1.58
C TYR A 231 3.06 8.01 1.63
N PHE A 232 1.84 8.51 1.43
CA PHE A 232 0.63 7.73 1.34
C PHE A 232 0.06 7.69 -0.08
N TYR A 233 -0.40 8.81 -0.63
CA TYR A 233 -1.14 8.81 -1.89
C TYR A 233 -0.28 8.34 -3.08
N ASP A 234 0.87 8.98 -3.28
CA ASP A 234 1.78 8.68 -4.38
C ASP A 234 2.41 7.28 -4.21
N ARG A 235 2.88 6.97 -3.01
CA ARG A 235 3.50 5.67 -2.69
C ARG A 235 2.54 4.48 -2.89
N ASN A 236 1.27 4.65 -2.56
CA ASN A 236 0.26 3.59 -2.70
C ASN A 236 -0.41 3.59 -4.08
N ARG A 237 0.15 4.31 -5.06
CA ARG A 237 -0.28 4.32 -6.47
C ARG A 237 -1.74 4.74 -6.68
N TYR A 238 -2.25 5.60 -5.81
CA TYR A 238 -3.54 6.25 -6.02
C TYR A 238 -3.60 7.08 -7.31
N PRO A 239 -2.54 7.80 -7.74
CA PRO A 239 -2.55 8.50 -9.02
C PRO A 239 -2.92 7.56 -10.19
N GLU A 240 -2.30 6.38 -10.28
CA GLU A 240 -2.61 5.40 -11.33
C GLU A 240 -4.02 4.86 -11.21
N LEU A 241 -4.45 4.50 -10.00
CA LEU A 241 -5.77 3.92 -9.74
C LEU A 241 -6.90 4.89 -10.14
N TYR A 242 -6.81 6.14 -9.71
CA TYR A 242 -7.81 7.15 -10.05
C TYR A 242 -7.77 7.54 -11.52
N THR A 243 -6.58 7.64 -12.13
CA THR A 243 -6.45 7.90 -13.56
C THR A 243 -7.04 6.78 -14.40
N GLN A 244 -6.74 5.50 -14.10
CA GLN A 244 -7.30 4.35 -14.81
C GLN A 244 -8.81 4.30 -14.72
N ARG A 245 -9.37 4.56 -13.53
CA ARG A 245 -10.83 4.63 -13.34
C ARG A 245 -11.45 5.68 -14.26
N ASN A 246 -10.90 6.89 -14.27
CA ASN A 246 -11.45 8.00 -15.04
C ASN A 246 -11.17 7.87 -16.55
N LEU A 247 -10.08 7.23 -16.96
CA LEU A 247 -9.89 6.81 -18.36
C LEU A 247 -10.96 5.80 -18.80
N GLY A 248 -11.36 4.89 -17.92
CA GLY A 248 -12.47 3.97 -18.17
C GLY A 248 -13.82 4.68 -18.30
N GLU A 249 -14.03 5.79 -17.57
CA GLU A 249 -15.20 6.67 -17.74
C GLU A 249 -15.12 7.44 -19.07
N ALA A 250 -13.96 8.00 -19.41
CA ALA A 250 -13.73 8.70 -20.68
C ALA A 250 -13.99 7.79 -21.88
N TYR A 251 -13.45 6.57 -21.86
CA TYR A 251 -13.70 5.57 -22.88
C TYR A 251 -15.20 5.27 -23.03
N ARG A 252 -15.93 5.12 -21.92
CA ARG A 252 -17.39 4.93 -21.97
C ARG A 252 -18.12 6.15 -22.54
N ALA A 253 -17.71 7.37 -22.17
CA ALA A 253 -18.29 8.59 -22.71
C ALA A 253 -18.09 8.71 -24.23
N GLU A 254 -16.90 8.36 -24.75
CA GLU A 254 -16.65 8.32 -26.20
C GLU A 254 -17.56 7.33 -26.93
N GLN A 255 -17.75 6.14 -26.34
CA GLN A 255 -18.64 5.12 -26.91
C GLN A 255 -20.09 5.59 -26.93
N GLU A 256 -20.57 6.23 -25.86
CA GLU A 256 -21.93 6.78 -25.83
C GLU A 256 -22.10 7.93 -26.81
N ALA A 257 -21.11 8.82 -26.96
CA ALA A 257 -21.17 9.90 -27.93
C ALA A 257 -21.17 9.39 -29.39
N ALA A 258 -20.40 8.35 -29.68
CA ALA A 258 -20.41 7.70 -31.00
C ALA A 258 -21.74 6.98 -31.30
N LYS A 259 -22.39 6.39 -30.29
CA LYS A 259 -23.74 5.80 -30.46
C LYS A 259 -24.81 6.87 -30.68
N ALA A 260 -24.69 8.01 -30.01
CA ALA A 260 -25.65 9.11 -30.11
C ALA A 260 -25.61 9.80 -31.49
N ASP A 261 -24.43 9.89 -32.12
CA ASP A 261 -24.26 10.36 -33.49
C ASP A 261 -23.34 9.42 -34.29
N PRO A 262 -23.89 8.39 -34.95
CA PRO A 262 -23.11 7.44 -35.75
C PRO A 262 -22.45 8.07 -36.99
N SER A 263 -22.86 9.28 -37.38
CA SER A 263 -22.30 10.01 -38.52
C SER A 263 -21.08 10.86 -38.15
N ARG A 264 -20.81 11.01 -36.84
CA ARG A 264 -19.68 11.80 -36.36
C ARG A 264 -18.37 11.17 -36.82
N PRO A 265 -17.39 11.97 -37.27
CA PRO A 265 -16.03 11.48 -37.51
C PRO A 265 -15.44 10.88 -36.23
N THR A 266 -14.66 9.81 -36.36
CA THR A 266 -13.88 9.26 -35.24
C THR A 266 -12.94 10.35 -34.70
N PRO A 267 -13.05 10.76 -33.43
CA PRO A 267 -12.20 11.80 -32.87
C PRO A 267 -10.78 11.28 -32.64
N GLU A 268 -9.81 12.20 -32.70
CA GLU A 268 -8.48 11.97 -32.14
C GLU A 268 -8.56 12.10 -30.62
N VAL A 269 -8.24 11.04 -29.87
CA VAL A 269 -8.33 11.03 -28.40
C VAL A 269 -6.95 10.94 -27.77
N LYS A 270 -6.66 11.87 -26.86
CA LYS A 270 -5.33 12.11 -26.30
C LYS A 270 -5.31 12.23 -24.79
N VAL A 271 -4.17 11.85 -24.22
CA VAL A 271 -3.79 12.04 -22.82
C VAL A 271 -2.29 12.23 -22.75
N ASP A 272 -1.80 13.27 -22.08
CA ASP A 272 -0.37 13.48 -21.81
C ASP A 272 0.01 12.77 -20.49
N LEU A 273 0.48 11.53 -20.61
CA LEU A 273 0.87 10.71 -19.46
C LEU A 273 2.09 11.26 -18.72
N GLN A 274 3.01 11.92 -19.41
CA GLN A 274 4.15 12.57 -18.79
C GLN A 274 3.72 13.74 -17.92
N ALA A 275 2.79 14.57 -18.41
CA ALA A 275 2.27 15.68 -17.64
C ALA A 275 1.46 15.18 -16.44
N LEU A 276 0.81 14.01 -16.52
CA LEU A 276 0.18 13.35 -15.37
C LEU A 276 1.19 12.68 -14.41
N LYS A 277 2.48 12.66 -14.74
CA LYS A 277 3.54 11.90 -14.02
C LYS A 277 3.29 10.40 -13.97
N LEU A 278 2.61 9.86 -14.99
CA LEU A 278 2.23 8.45 -15.10
C LEU A 278 2.73 7.82 -16.42
N PRO A 279 4.04 7.92 -16.75
CA PRO A 279 4.56 7.34 -17.97
C PRO A 279 4.31 5.83 -17.99
N GLY A 280 3.89 5.29 -19.14
CA GLY A 280 3.63 3.86 -19.33
C GLY A 280 2.29 3.37 -18.79
N LEU A 281 1.41 4.25 -18.29
CA LEU A 281 0.04 3.87 -17.95
C LEU A 281 -0.70 3.33 -19.17
N ALA A 282 -1.33 2.16 -19.03
CA ALA A 282 -2.10 1.57 -20.11
C ALA A 282 -3.30 2.46 -20.48
N LEU A 283 -3.40 2.79 -21.77
CA LEU A 283 -4.50 3.59 -22.32
C LEU A 283 -5.61 2.71 -22.90
N PRO A 284 -6.88 3.13 -22.82
CA PRO A 284 -7.98 2.44 -23.50
C PRO A 284 -7.79 2.39 -25.03
N PRO A 285 -8.46 1.46 -25.74
CA PRO A 285 -8.44 1.44 -27.19
C PRO A 285 -8.90 2.77 -27.80
N GLY A 286 -8.16 3.26 -28.79
CA GLY A 286 -8.44 4.54 -29.47
C GLY A 286 -7.86 5.78 -28.78
N PHE A 287 -7.27 5.63 -27.59
CA PHE A 287 -6.56 6.70 -26.89
C PHE A 287 -5.07 6.65 -27.27
N SER A 288 -4.45 7.82 -27.35
CA SER A 288 -3.03 7.98 -27.62
C SER A 288 -2.34 8.81 -26.55
N ASP A 289 -1.08 8.47 -26.24
CA ASP A 289 -0.25 9.27 -25.36
C ASP A 289 0.29 10.47 -26.15
N SER A 290 -0.09 11.68 -25.73
CA SER A 290 0.35 12.94 -26.36
C SER A 290 1.59 13.55 -25.71
N SER A 291 2.23 12.84 -24.78
CA SER A 291 3.50 13.26 -24.18
C SER A 291 4.51 13.61 -25.29
N PRO A 292 5.32 14.68 -25.11
CA PRO A 292 6.41 14.96 -26.03
C PRO A 292 7.30 13.73 -26.17
N ALA A 293 7.45 13.21 -27.40
CA ALA A 293 8.38 12.12 -27.65
C ALA A 293 9.76 12.56 -27.12
N LEU A 294 10.33 11.79 -26.18
CA LEU A 294 11.73 11.96 -25.81
C LEU A 294 12.51 11.94 -27.13
N ALA A 295 13.23 13.02 -27.42
CA ALA A 295 14.05 13.10 -28.62
C ALA A 295 14.87 11.80 -28.72
N PRO A 296 14.90 11.12 -29.88
CA PRO A 296 15.70 9.91 -30.01
C PRO A 296 17.12 10.23 -29.54
N PRO A 297 17.75 9.37 -28.71
CA PRO A 297 19.11 9.60 -28.30
C PRO A 297 19.95 9.81 -29.56
N ALA A 298 20.79 10.85 -29.55
CA ALA A 298 21.68 11.16 -30.66
C ALA A 298 22.36 9.86 -31.13
N PRO A 299 22.44 9.61 -32.45
CA PRO A 299 22.99 8.37 -32.97
C PRO A 299 24.36 8.13 -32.36
N ARG A 300 24.49 7.01 -31.62
CA ARG A 300 25.79 6.59 -31.08
C ARG A 300 26.76 6.46 -32.24
N ALA A 301 27.90 7.14 -32.11
CA ALA A 301 29.03 6.94 -33.00
C ALA A 301 29.34 5.43 -33.11
N PRO A 302 29.65 4.92 -34.31
CA PRO A 302 29.89 3.50 -34.52
C PRO A 302 31.07 3.03 -33.66
N PRO A 303 30.96 1.83 -33.04
CA PRO A 303 32.03 1.31 -32.21
C PRO A 303 33.27 0.98 -33.07
N GLU A 304 34.39 1.53 -32.64
CA GLU A 304 35.72 1.18 -33.13
C GLU A 304 36.01 -0.29 -32.81
N SER A 305 36.49 -1.00 -33.82
CA SER A 305 36.67 -2.45 -33.86
C SER A 305 37.73 -2.96 -32.90
N ALA A 306 37.40 -3.99 -32.12
CA ALA A 306 38.34 -4.91 -31.47
C ALA A 306 37.81 -6.37 -31.54
N PRO A 307 38.69 -7.39 -31.51
CA PRO A 307 38.56 -8.55 -32.38
C PRO A 307 37.84 -9.76 -31.78
N ARG A 308 37.27 -10.58 -32.66
CA ARG A 308 36.63 -11.88 -32.39
C ARG A 308 37.61 -12.91 -31.79
N PRO A 309 37.10 -13.84 -30.97
CA PRO A 309 37.45 -15.25 -31.12
C PRO A 309 36.22 -16.15 -31.34
N ALA A 310 36.53 -17.39 -31.71
CA ALA A 310 35.72 -18.33 -32.48
C ALA A 310 34.77 -19.23 -31.66
N GLU A 311 33.82 -19.80 -32.40
CA GLU A 311 33.05 -21.02 -32.08
C GLU A 311 33.51 -22.15 -33.04
N PRO A 312 33.11 -23.44 -32.92
CA PRO A 312 32.29 -24.12 -31.89
C PRO A 312 32.75 -25.58 -31.52
N ALA A 313 31.87 -26.29 -30.78
CA ALA A 313 31.75 -27.74 -30.48
C ALA A 313 32.19 -28.15 -29.05
N THR A 314 31.41 -28.90 -28.25
CA THR A 314 30.88 -30.26 -28.50
C THR A 314 29.80 -30.65 -27.46
N ARG A 315 28.96 -31.65 -27.77
CA ARG A 315 27.90 -32.25 -26.92
C ARG A 315 28.42 -33.14 -25.74
N SER A 316 27.70 -33.02 -24.62
CA SER A 316 27.42 -33.84 -23.38
C SER A 316 28.02 -35.26 -23.21
N PRO A 317 28.26 -35.80 -21.97
CA PRO A 317 27.18 -36.28 -21.06
C PRO A 317 27.42 -36.26 -19.51
N PHE A 318 26.31 -36.13 -18.75
CA PHE A 318 25.95 -36.68 -17.43
C PHE A 318 26.85 -36.66 -16.16
N LEU A 319 26.18 -36.32 -15.03
CA LEU A 319 26.39 -36.60 -13.58
C LEU A 319 27.15 -35.56 -12.74
N ASP A 320 26.43 -34.79 -11.90
CA ASP A 320 26.27 -35.05 -10.44
C ASP A 320 25.28 -34.02 -9.78
N PRO A 321 24.18 -34.41 -9.11
CA PRO A 321 23.19 -33.46 -8.55
C PRO A 321 23.57 -32.80 -7.20
N SER A 322 24.81 -32.92 -6.71
CA SER A 322 25.17 -32.49 -5.34
C SER A 322 26.33 -31.50 -5.21
N ALA A 323 26.67 -30.73 -6.24
CA ALA A 323 27.65 -29.66 -6.13
C ALA A 323 26.98 -28.31 -5.73
N ARG A 324 27.34 -27.78 -4.56
CA ARG A 324 26.95 -26.44 -4.09
C ARG A 324 27.51 -25.35 -5.02
N SER A 325 26.62 -24.56 -5.63
CA SER A 325 27.00 -23.30 -6.29
C SER A 325 27.25 -22.21 -5.23
N PRO A 326 28.39 -21.50 -5.27
CA PRO A 326 28.70 -20.40 -4.35
C PRO A 326 27.88 -19.11 -4.60
N ASP A 327 27.02 -19.10 -5.62
CA ASP A 327 26.23 -17.94 -6.06
C ASP A 327 24.79 -17.89 -5.50
N GLU A 328 24.40 -18.78 -4.57
CA GLU A 328 23.03 -18.85 -4.04
C GLU A 328 22.91 -18.46 -2.55
N PRO A 329 21.82 -17.79 -2.13
CA PRO A 329 21.51 -17.57 -0.71
C PRO A 329 21.28 -18.90 0.05
N SER A 330 21.70 -18.96 1.32
CA SER A 330 21.52 -20.15 2.16
C SER A 330 20.25 -20.08 3.04
N GLY A 331 19.63 -21.23 3.33
CA GLY A 331 18.49 -21.35 4.27
C GLY A 331 17.10 -21.04 3.67
N ASN A 332 16.14 -20.62 4.51
CA ASN A 332 14.74 -20.31 4.14
C ASN A 332 14.63 -19.25 3.02
N ASP A 333 15.65 -18.40 2.87
CA ASP A 333 15.72 -17.36 1.84
C ASP A 333 16.01 -17.92 0.43
N ARG A 334 16.49 -19.17 0.33
CA ARG A 334 16.73 -19.85 -0.94
C ARG A 334 15.43 -20.11 -1.71
N ALA A 335 14.35 -20.48 -1.00
CA ALA A 335 13.05 -20.71 -1.62
C ALA A 335 12.44 -19.41 -2.17
N TYR A 336 12.60 -18.31 -1.42
CA TYR A 336 12.15 -16.98 -1.87
C TYR A 336 12.99 -16.50 -3.06
N PHE A 337 14.32 -16.63 -2.98
CA PHE A 337 15.22 -16.34 -4.09
C PHE A 337 14.85 -17.11 -5.36
N GLN A 338 14.67 -18.43 -5.26
CA GLN A 338 14.33 -19.25 -6.42
C GLN A 338 12.97 -18.85 -7.01
N MET A 339 11.98 -18.60 -6.16
CA MET A 339 10.66 -18.13 -6.59
C MET A 339 10.78 -16.86 -7.44
N VAL A 340 11.58 -15.89 -7.02
CA VAL A 340 11.78 -14.64 -7.78
C VAL A 340 12.60 -14.90 -9.05
N ARG A 341 13.67 -15.68 -8.95
CA ARG A 341 14.57 -15.99 -10.08
C ARG A 341 13.86 -16.66 -11.25
N ASP A 342 12.95 -17.59 -10.96
CA ASP A 342 12.20 -18.36 -11.96
C ASP A 342 11.28 -17.50 -12.84
N ARG A 343 10.89 -16.30 -12.39
CA ARG A 343 10.03 -15.37 -13.16
C ARG A 343 10.80 -14.27 -13.86
N LEU A 344 12.12 -14.22 -13.69
CA LEU A 344 12.95 -13.18 -14.28
C LEU A 344 13.76 -13.71 -15.47
N PRO A 345 13.97 -12.90 -16.52
CA PRO A 345 14.81 -13.29 -17.66
C PRO A 345 16.24 -13.61 -17.21
N GLU A 346 16.92 -14.54 -17.90
CA GLU A 346 18.29 -14.97 -17.56
C GLU A 346 19.33 -13.85 -17.53
N GLN A 347 19.07 -12.76 -18.26
CA GLN A 347 19.93 -11.58 -18.30
C GLN A 347 19.94 -10.76 -17.00
N VAL A 348 19.02 -11.03 -16.06
CA VAL A 348 19.04 -10.41 -14.73
C VAL A 348 20.02 -11.19 -13.86
N PRO A 349 21.10 -10.56 -13.35
CA PRO A 349 22.12 -11.28 -12.61
C PRO A 349 21.62 -11.65 -11.20
N ASP A 350 22.09 -12.78 -10.67
CA ASP A 350 21.60 -13.35 -9.41
C ASP A 350 21.77 -12.41 -8.21
N HIS A 351 22.83 -11.59 -8.16
CA HIS A 351 23.00 -10.60 -7.10
C HIS A 351 21.91 -9.52 -7.11
N ALA A 352 21.36 -9.18 -8.27
CA ALA A 352 20.21 -8.28 -8.38
C ALA A 352 18.92 -8.94 -7.91
N VAL A 353 18.75 -10.24 -8.17
CA VAL A 353 17.61 -11.02 -7.67
C VAL A 353 17.67 -11.13 -6.14
N ALA A 354 18.84 -11.44 -5.58
CA ALA A 354 19.05 -11.49 -4.13
C ALA A 354 18.83 -10.12 -3.48
N HIS A 355 19.28 -9.04 -4.14
CA HIS A 355 19.04 -7.68 -3.66
C HIS A 355 17.55 -7.34 -3.67
N ALA A 356 16.80 -7.76 -4.69
CA ALA A 356 15.35 -7.58 -4.74
C ALA A 356 14.63 -8.31 -3.58
N VAL A 357 15.03 -9.54 -3.25
CA VAL A 357 14.52 -10.28 -2.09
C VAL A 357 14.87 -9.59 -0.78
N LEU A 358 16.10 -9.09 -0.63
CA LEU A 358 16.51 -8.33 0.56
C LEU A 358 15.65 -7.06 0.75
N GLN A 359 15.39 -6.32 -0.33
CA GLN A 359 14.54 -5.13 -0.28
C GLN A 359 13.07 -5.48 0.00
N ALA A 360 12.58 -6.61 -0.53
CA ALA A 360 11.26 -7.13 -0.20
C ALA A 360 11.12 -7.41 1.29
N LYS A 361 12.06 -8.15 1.90
CA LYS A 361 12.06 -8.44 3.34
C LYS A 361 12.18 -7.16 4.19
N ARG A 362 13.01 -6.19 3.79
CA ARG A 362 13.08 -4.86 4.44
C ARG A 362 11.76 -4.09 4.35
N GLY A 363 11.05 -4.24 3.24
CA GLY A 363 9.70 -3.73 3.04
C GLY A 363 8.62 -4.51 3.80
N GLY A 364 8.98 -5.56 4.54
CA GLY A 364 8.06 -6.43 5.26
C GLY A 364 7.25 -7.36 4.35
N LEU A 365 7.74 -7.62 3.13
CA LEU A 365 7.14 -8.53 2.16
C LEU A 365 7.86 -9.89 2.22
N GLU A 366 7.31 -10.79 3.03
CA GLU A 366 7.80 -12.17 3.18
C GLU A 366 7.33 -13.07 2.03
N ALA A 367 7.98 -14.24 1.86
CA ALA A 367 7.77 -15.11 0.70
C ALA A 367 6.31 -15.58 0.52
N ASP A 368 5.61 -15.84 1.61
CA ASP A 368 4.19 -16.26 1.64
C ASP A 368 3.21 -15.11 1.31
N GLN A 369 3.69 -13.87 1.32
CA GLN A 369 2.92 -12.68 1.01
C GLN A 369 3.10 -12.20 -0.43
N VAL A 370 4.04 -12.78 -1.17
CA VAL A 370 4.30 -12.47 -2.58
C VAL A 370 3.25 -13.12 -3.48
N ASP A 371 2.82 -12.38 -4.50
CA ASP A 371 2.04 -12.91 -5.61
C ASP A 371 3.02 -13.35 -6.71
N PRO A 372 3.19 -14.66 -6.97
CA PRO A 372 4.13 -15.12 -7.97
C PRO A 372 3.80 -14.66 -9.40
N GLY A 373 2.55 -14.26 -9.67
CA GLY A 373 2.12 -13.67 -10.94
C GLY A 373 2.44 -12.18 -11.08
N LYS A 374 2.91 -11.53 -10.02
CA LYS A 374 3.36 -10.13 -10.00
C LYS A 374 4.87 -10.00 -9.81
N ILE A 375 5.61 -11.04 -10.16
CA ILE A 375 7.07 -11.01 -10.24
C ILE A 375 7.47 -10.84 -11.71
N GLY A 376 8.28 -9.85 -12.02
CA GLY A 376 8.69 -9.60 -13.39
C GLY A 376 9.70 -8.48 -13.54
N LEU A 377 10.21 -8.31 -14.76
CA LEU A 377 11.05 -7.18 -15.14
C LEU A 377 10.18 -6.14 -15.87
N HIS A 378 9.94 -4.99 -15.24
CA HIS A 378 9.17 -3.88 -15.80
C HIS A 378 10.04 -2.63 -15.86
N ASP A 379 10.15 -2.01 -17.04
CA ASP A 379 10.98 -0.83 -17.30
C ASP A 379 12.45 -0.99 -16.83
N GLY A 380 12.98 -2.20 -17.00
CA GLY A 380 14.34 -2.54 -16.59
C GLY A 380 14.53 -2.72 -15.08
N LYS A 381 13.47 -2.64 -14.27
CA LYS A 381 13.49 -2.89 -12.82
C LYS A 381 12.85 -4.24 -12.48
N ILE A 382 13.42 -4.94 -11.51
CA ILE A 382 12.82 -6.13 -10.91
C ILE A 382 11.66 -5.68 -10.05
N TRP A 383 10.48 -6.25 -10.30
CA TRP A 383 9.28 -6.05 -9.52
C TRP A 383 8.93 -7.32 -8.76
N ILE A 384 8.63 -7.16 -7.47
CA ILE A 384 8.08 -8.21 -6.61
C ILE A 384 6.80 -7.64 -6.00
N GLY A 385 5.65 -8.05 -6.54
CA GLY A 385 4.34 -7.66 -6.03
C GLY A 385 3.85 -8.58 -4.93
N ALA A 386 3.18 -8.01 -3.93
CA ALA A 386 2.47 -8.79 -2.92
C ALA A 386 1.11 -9.29 -3.44
N ASN A 387 0.55 -10.27 -2.72
CA ASN A 387 -0.86 -10.63 -2.78
C ASN A 387 -1.76 -9.46 -2.39
N THR A 388 -1.23 -8.50 -1.63
CA THR A 388 -1.85 -7.23 -1.24
C THR A 388 -1.58 -6.13 -2.29
N PRO A 389 -2.51 -5.80 -3.21
CA PRO A 389 -2.49 -4.61 -4.05
C PRO A 389 -2.01 -3.35 -3.36
N GLY A 390 -1.16 -2.61 -4.09
CA GLY A 390 -0.42 -1.48 -3.56
C GLY A 390 0.95 -1.86 -3.00
N PHE A 391 1.10 -3.05 -2.38
CA PHE A 391 2.38 -3.49 -1.81
C PHE A 391 3.23 -4.18 -2.86
N HIS A 392 4.38 -3.59 -3.15
CA HIS A 392 5.39 -4.16 -4.02
C HIS A 392 6.76 -3.57 -3.67
N VAL A 393 7.80 -4.26 -4.10
CA VAL A 393 9.16 -3.73 -4.14
C VAL A 393 9.64 -3.68 -5.57
N SER A 394 10.31 -2.58 -5.93
CA SER A 394 10.96 -2.40 -7.22
C SER A 394 12.43 -2.09 -7.04
N VAL A 395 13.30 -2.82 -7.74
CA VAL A 395 14.75 -2.68 -7.66
C VAL A 395 15.35 -2.55 -9.06
N ASP A 396 16.22 -1.56 -9.25
CA ASP A 396 17.04 -1.47 -10.48
C ASP A 396 18.20 -2.48 -10.38
N PRO A 397 18.29 -3.48 -11.29
CA PRO A 397 19.38 -4.46 -11.31
C PRO A 397 20.76 -3.84 -11.40
N LYS A 398 20.88 -2.66 -12.03
CA LYS A 398 22.17 -1.97 -12.19
C LYS A 398 22.68 -1.33 -10.90
N GLN A 399 21.80 -1.17 -9.91
CA GLN A 399 22.11 -0.60 -8.60
C GLN A 399 22.27 -1.69 -7.53
N ALA A 400 22.24 -2.97 -7.92
CA ALA A 400 22.38 -4.07 -6.99
C ALA A 400 23.82 -4.15 -6.45
N PRO A 401 24.01 -4.21 -5.12
CA PRO A 401 25.33 -4.44 -4.53
C PRO A 401 25.89 -5.82 -4.91
N PRO A 402 27.22 -6.05 -4.73
CA PRO A 402 27.82 -7.37 -4.90
C PRO A 402 27.16 -8.42 -4.00
N MET A 403 27.09 -9.67 -4.47
CA MET A 403 26.40 -10.78 -3.77
C MET A 403 26.85 -10.95 -2.31
N GLU A 404 28.15 -10.83 -2.04
CA GLU A 404 28.74 -10.95 -0.70
C GLU A 404 28.20 -9.92 0.29
N GLN A 405 27.84 -8.73 -0.19
CA GLN A 405 27.21 -7.70 0.64
C GLN A 405 25.74 -8.03 0.89
N VAL A 406 25.01 -8.42 -0.16
CA VAL A 406 23.58 -8.78 -0.08
C VAL A 406 23.37 -9.96 0.87
N GLN A 407 24.23 -10.98 0.81
CA GLN A 407 24.15 -12.16 1.70
C GLN A 407 24.42 -11.80 3.16
N ARG A 408 25.42 -10.95 3.44
CA ARG A 408 25.66 -10.46 4.81
C ARG A 408 24.45 -9.72 5.35
N GLU A 409 23.84 -8.86 4.54
CA GLU A 409 22.66 -8.11 4.95
C GLU A 409 21.43 -9.03 5.18
N LEU A 410 21.22 -10.04 4.33
CA LEU A 410 20.17 -11.04 4.51
C LEU A 410 20.35 -11.85 5.81
N GLN A 411 21.59 -12.21 6.16
CA GLN A 411 21.91 -12.94 7.39
C GLN A 411 21.67 -12.11 8.66
N THR A 412 21.73 -10.77 8.56
CA THR A 412 21.47 -9.87 9.69
C THR A 412 19.99 -9.55 9.90
N LEU A 413 19.10 -9.91 8.96
CA LEU A 413 17.67 -9.74 9.13
C LEU A 413 17.11 -10.80 10.10
N PRO A 414 16.25 -10.43 11.06
CA PRO A 414 15.56 -11.40 11.90
C PRO A 414 14.73 -12.32 10.99
N SER A 415 15.10 -13.59 10.91
CA SER A 415 14.21 -14.58 10.31
C SER A 415 12.99 -14.73 11.22
N ALA A 416 11.79 -14.50 10.71
CA ALA A 416 10.58 -14.99 11.37
C ALA A 416 10.59 -16.52 11.31
N GLN A 417 11.33 -17.16 12.21
CA GLN A 417 11.20 -18.58 12.43
C GLN A 417 9.81 -18.84 13.01
N PRO A 418 9.06 -19.84 12.50
CA PRO A 418 8.03 -20.45 13.33
C PRO A 418 8.76 -21.03 14.54
N ALA A 419 8.57 -20.43 15.70
CA ALA A 419 8.99 -21.06 16.94
C ALA A 419 8.21 -22.38 17.04
N ALA A 420 8.90 -23.50 16.78
CA ALA A 420 8.47 -24.78 17.29
C ALA A 420 8.37 -24.65 18.82
N PRO A 421 7.39 -25.30 19.46
CA PRO A 421 7.14 -25.11 20.87
C PRO A 421 8.36 -25.55 21.67
N ALA A 422 8.99 -24.60 22.38
CA ALA A 422 9.86 -24.96 23.48
C ALA A 422 8.97 -25.56 24.56
N VAL A 423 8.87 -26.89 24.55
CA VAL A 423 8.49 -27.68 25.73
C VAL A 423 9.61 -27.46 26.74
N ALA A 424 9.40 -26.50 27.64
CA ALA A 424 10.07 -26.46 28.92
C ALA A 424 9.12 -27.10 29.94
N THR A 425 9.29 -28.40 30.13
CA THR A 425 8.99 -29.08 31.39
C THR A 425 9.80 -28.41 32.49
N GLU A 426 9.15 -27.72 33.41
CA GLU A 426 9.70 -27.49 34.75
C GLU A 426 8.86 -28.26 35.76
N GLU A 427 9.48 -29.33 36.25
CA GLU A 427 9.07 -30.10 37.41
C GLU A 427 8.90 -29.17 38.62
N VAL A 428 7.74 -29.29 39.26
CA VAL A 428 7.53 -28.84 40.63
C VAL A 428 8.44 -29.67 41.54
N GLN A 429 9.63 -29.15 41.84
CA GLN A 429 10.42 -29.61 42.98
C GLN A 429 9.70 -29.17 44.26
N SER A 430 8.97 -30.13 44.84
CA SER A 430 8.54 -30.09 46.23
C SER A 430 9.76 -30.11 47.16
N PRO A 431 9.89 -29.20 48.13
CA PRO A 431 10.75 -29.46 49.28
C PRO A 431 10.02 -30.42 50.22
N GLY A 432 10.37 -31.70 50.13
CA GLY A 432 9.98 -32.70 51.14
C GLY A 432 10.76 -32.46 52.44
N GLY A 433 10.07 -32.52 53.60
CA GLY A 433 10.78 -32.39 54.88
C GLY A 433 9.94 -32.38 56.16
N ARG A 434 9.20 -33.46 56.40
CA ARG A 434 8.69 -34.01 57.69
C ARG A 434 9.08 -33.27 59.00
N SER A 435 8.14 -33.17 59.94
CA SER A 435 8.14 -34.02 61.16
C SER A 435 6.99 -33.73 62.14
N ARG A 436 6.39 -34.86 62.57
CA ARG A 436 5.52 -35.13 63.74
C ARG A 436 4.04 -34.81 63.65
#